data_AF-A0A2J7VIX8-F1
#
_entry.id   AF-A0A2J7VIX8-F1
#
_cell.length_a   1.000
_cell.length_b   1.000
_cell.length_c   1.000
_cell.angle_alpha   90.00
_cell.angle_beta   90.00
_cell.angle_gamma   90.00
#
_symmetry.space_group_name_H-M   'P 1'
#
loop_
_entity.id
_entity.type
_entity.pdbx_description
1 polymer ?
#
loop_
_entity_poly.entity_id
_entity_poly.type
_entity_poly.pdbx_seq_one_letter_code
_entity_poly.pdbx_strand_id
1 'polypeptide(L)'
;MSFAVRKPKIAEVLDMVSGRVLSANQAIGADYDAAVVLRSTLKERQFEGRPLYACPPCGVGVQLNCMDKQKQFYFRHVHELGGCPIDTGAHLTRDEIDAIRYNGAKESELHHQMKQWIAQCTEVDPAFTNTEVESSWKGKLTGEMRRPDVRAEHKGMRVAFEVQLSSTYLDVIVGRRLFYRKEGALLVWVFANFDEGIRKMTQDDIYFNNNQNALVVTAETVEASKKHGKFMLDCVWRYPLSATDSSAVSDLQRKLVSFDELTLDLASQTAFYFDFEGAREKLRAAERAAGPNPYFAPVEQPWWYDTDEAEALRERFRDTWLRAIGDGKVPGEEWEELGFRFEEADLKLPAYPHLLPETVLKVLYSFQAGRPVGYKFSSLIQVLHETLPRSDRTRVMPYLEYVGKALRVYGLVPQLRKARNYAAWETKAAEHRAREAERIVDPKPELATVRLIEFLFPRLAGATAKLAASL
;
A
#
# COMPACT_ATOMS: atom_id res chain seq x y z
N MET A 1 2.65 17.28 -19.59
CA MET A 1 4.00 17.36 -20.20
C MET A 1 4.77 18.42 -19.42
N SER A 2 6.00 18.16 -18.98
CA SER A 2 6.82 19.15 -18.25
C SER A 2 7.75 19.90 -19.21
N PHE A 3 8.16 21.12 -18.84
CA PHE A 3 9.21 21.86 -19.55
C PHE A 3 10.64 21.39 -19.16
N ALA A 4 10.78 20.39 -18.30
CA ALA A 4 12.08 19.79 -18.01
C ALA A 4 12.69 19.09 -19.25
N VAL A 5 14.01 19.12 -19.37
CA VAL A 5 14.72 18.31 -20.36
C VAL A 5 14.48 16.81 -20.14
N ARG A 6 14.47 16.02 -21.22
CA ARG A 6 14.16 14.57 -21.15
C ARG A 6 15.18 13.74 -20.35
N LYS A 7 16.45 14.14 -20.35
CA LYS A 7 17.55 13.45 -19.66
C LYS A 7 18.43 14.48 -18.92
N PRO A 8 17.95 15.05 -17.81
CA PRO A 8 18.72 16.01 -17.04
C PRO A 8 19.87 15.31 -16.32
N LYS A 9 21.01 16.01 -16.20
CA LYS A 9 22.15 15.54 -15.41
C LYS A 9 21.79 15.43 -13.91
N ILE A 10 21.02 16.40 -13.41
CA ILE A 10 20.40 16.39 -12.08
C ILE A 10 18.93 16.01 -12.26
N ALA A 11 18.60 14.74 -12.01
CA ALA A 11 17.26 14.20 -12.18
C ALA A 11 16.30 14.52 -11.04
N GLU A 12 16.84 14.82 -9.86
CA GLU A 12 16.10 15.11 -8.64
C GLU A 12 16.74 16.28 -7.90
N VAL A 13 15.91 17.05 -7.20
CA VAL A 13 16.31 18.18 -6.35
C VAL A 13 15.72 18.03 -4.96
N LEU A 14 16.48 18.40 -3.93
CA LEU A 14 16.00 18.53 -2.57
C LEU A 14 15.41 19.92 -2.39
N ASP A 15 14.15 19.99 -2.02
CA ASP A 15 13.51 21.21 -1.53
C ASP A 15 14.01 21.53 -0.13
N MET A 16 14.71 22.65 0.00
CA MET A 16 15.35 23.09 1.23
C MET A 16 14.37 23.65 2.24
N VAL A 17 13.14 23.95 1.83
CA VAL A 17 12.06 24.33 2.73
C VAL A 17 11.36 23.07 3.24
N SER A 18 10.81 22.26 2.32
CA SER A 18 9.97 21.11 2.70
C SER A 18 10.75 19.83 3.03
N GLY A 19 12.05 19.76 2.73
CA GLY A 19 12.87 18.54 2.84
C GLY A 19 12.52 17.45 1.82
N ARG A 20 11.58 17.71 0.90
CA ARG A 20 11.14 16.72 -0.09
C ARG A 20 12.13 16.65 -1.24
N VAL A 21 12.47 15.43 -1.65
CA VAL A 21 13.13 15.20 -2.94
C VAL A 21 12.07 15.18 -4.04
N LEU A 22 12.22 16.06 -5.02
CA LEU A 22 11.35 16.24 -6.18
C LEU A 22 12.09 15.85 -7.45
N SER A 23 11.45 15.13 -8.36
CA SER A 23 11.99 14.96 -9.71
C SER A 23 12.08 16.29 -10.43
N ALA A 24 12.99 16.42 -11.41
CA ALA A 24 13.10 17.63 -12.21
C ALA A 24 11.77 18.01 -12.89
N ASN A 25 10.99 17.02 -13.31
CA ASN A 25 9.66 17.24 -13.88
C ASN A 25 8.67 17.84 -12.87
N GLN A 26 8.67 17.36 -11.62
CA GLN A 26 7.80 17.87 -10.56
C GLN A 26 8.21 19.28 -10.14
N ALA A 27 9.51 19.52 -9.98
CA ALA A 27 10.03 20.82 -9.55
C ALA A 27 9.83 21.90 -10.62
N ILE A 28 10.02 21.59 -11.90
CA ILE A 28 9.87 22.55 -13.02
C ILE A 28 8.41 22.70 -13.43
N GLY A 29 7.61 21.63 -13.34
CA GLY A 29 6.20 21.65 -13.70
C GLY A 29 5.93 21.69 -15.20
N ALA A 30 4.67 21.93 -15.55
CA ALA A 30 4.12 21.97 -16.90
C ALA A 30 3.75 23.38 -17.38
N ASP A 31 3.99 24.40 -16.54
CA ASP A 31 3.69 25.80 -16.81
C ASP A 31 5.01 26.54 -17.07
N TYR A 32 5.11 27.19 -18.22
CA TYR A 32 6.31 27.90 -18.64
C TYR A 32 6.55 29.14 -17.79
N ASP A 33 5.50 29.90 -17.49
CA ASP A 33 5.61 31.15 -16.75
C ASP A 33 6.04 30.85 -15.31
N ALA A 34 5.47 29.80 -14.70
CA ALA A 34 5.90 29.29 -13.41
C ALA A 34 7.38 28.85 -13.41
N ALA A 35 7.86 28.20 -14.48
CA ALA A 35 9.26 27.79 -14.61
C ALA A 35 10.22 28.99 -14.74
N VAL A 36 9.80 30.05 -15.44
CA VAL A 36 10.57 31.30 -15.54
C VAL A 36 10.63 32.02 -14.18
N VAL A 37 9.52 32.10 -13.46
CA VAL A 37 9.49 32.65 -12.09
C VAL A 37 10.38 31.84 -11.16
N LEU A 38 10.25 30.51 -11.18
CA LEU A 38 11.08 29.60 -10.39
C LEU A 38 12.56 29.84 -10.65
N ARG A 39 12.96 30.03 -11.92
CA ARG A 39 14.36 30.33 -12.26
C ARG A 39 14.87 31.59 -11.56
N SER A 40 14.10 32.67 -11.56
CA SER A 40 14.46 33.92 -10.86
C SER A 40 14.50 33.71 -9.35
N THR A 41 13.49 33.06 -8.77
CA THR A 41 13.42 32.77 -7.33
C THR A 41 14.61 31.94 -6.85
N LEU A 42 15.03 30.91 -7.61
CA LEU A 42 16.23 30.14 -7.26
C LEU A 42 17.48 31.01 -7.24
N LYS A 43 17.60 31.98 -8.15
CA LYS A 43 18.75 32.88 -8.20
C LYS A 43 18.76 33.87 -7.04
N GLU A 44 17.61 34.45 -6.71
CA GLU A 44 17.44 35.36 -5.55
C GLU A 44 17.81 34.65 -4.24
N ARG A 45 17.22 33.47 -4.01
CA ARG A 45 17.48 32.62 -2.84
C ARG A 45 18.95 32.21 -2.70
N GLN A 46 19.66 32.05 -3.82
CA GLN A 46 21.10 31.82 -3.81
C GLN A 46 21.89 33.05 -3.34
N PHE A 47 21.53 34.25 -3.80
CA PHE A 47 22.16 35.49 -3.34
C PHE A 47 21.93 35.75 -1.86
N GLU A 48 20.78 35.33 -1.33
CA GLU A 48 20.46 35.37 0.10
C GLU A 48 21.19 34.29 0.93
N GLY A 49 21.95 33.40 0.29
CA GLY A 49 22.64 32.29 0.96
C GLY A 49 21.71 31.15 1.45
N ARG A 50 20.42 31.21 1.11
CA ARG A 50 19.36 30.27 1.49
C ARG A 50 18.76 29.60 0.24
N PRO A 51 19.51 28.72 -0.45
CA PRO A 51 19.04 28.12 -1.70
C PRO A 51 17.70 27.41 -1.48
N LEU A 52 16.75 27.62 -2.39
CA LEU A 52 15.45 26.95 -2.31
C LEU A 52 15.55 25.47 -2.73
N TYR A 53 16.36 25.16 -3.74
CA TYR A 53 16.65 23.79 -4.17
C TYR A 53 18.15 23.48 -4.08
N ALA A 54 18.45 22.25 -3.66
CA ALA A 54 19.80 21.71 -3.60
C ALA A 54 19.88 20.35 -4.31
N CYS A 55 21.10 19.95 -4.66
CA CYS A 55 21.40 18.63 -5.16
C CYS A 55 21.30 17.59 -4.03
N PRO A 56 20.47 16.52 -4.13
CA PRO A 56 20.32 15.57 -3.03
C PRO A 56 21.62 14.84 -2.64
N PRO A 57 22.50 14.46 -3.59
CA PRO A 57 23.80 13.87 -3.26
C PRO A 57 24.77 14.78 -2.49
N CYS A 58 24.95 16.03 -2.92
CA CYS A 58 26.04 16.87 -2.40
C CYS A 58 25.58 18.11 -1.62
N GLY A 59 24.28 18.39 -1.57
CA GLY A 59 23.70 19.54 -0.85
C GLY A 59 23.98 20.91 -1.44
N VAL A 60 24.77 21.00 -2.50
CA VAL A 60 25.06 22.27 -3.15
C VAL A 60 23.78 22.80 -3.81
N GLY A 61 23.50 24.09 -3.59
CA GLY A 61 22.38 24.77 -4.21
C GLY A 61 22.40 24.63 -5.74
N VAL A 62 21.22 24.49 -6.35
CA VAL A 62 21.08 24.38 -7.80
C VAL A 62 20.39 25.62 -8.39
N GLN A 63 20.79 25.99 -9.60
CA GLN A 63 20.14 26.99 -10.44
C GLN A 63 19.40 26.32 -11.60
N LEU A 64 18.34 26.97 -12.08
CA LEU A 64 17.55 26.48 -13.21
C LEU A 64 18.00 27.17 -14.50
N ASN A 65 18.63 26.42 -15.39
CA ASN A 65 19.03 26.88 -16.71
C ASN A 65 17.95 26.57 -17.74
N CYS A 66 17.95 27.30 -18.85
CA CYS A 66 17.03 27.15 -19.97
C CYS A 66 17.86 26.92 -21.25
N MET A 67 17.39 26.02 -22.10
CA MET A 67 17.88 25.88 -23.47
C MET A 67 17.05 26.80 -24.35
N ASP A 68 17.59 27.98 -24.64
CA ASP A 68 16.86 29.12 -25.25
C ASP A 68 16.07 28.75 -26.51
N LYS A 69 16.62 27.86 -27.37
CA LYS A 69 15.94 27.43 -28.61
C LYS A 69 14.81 26.43 -28.40
N GLN A 70 14.84 25.66 -27.31
CA GLN A 70 13.92 24.55 -27.06
C GLN A 70 12.92 24.88 -25.93
N LYS A 71 13.11 26.02 -25.24
CA LYS A 71 12.31 26.42 -24.06
C LYS A 71 12.20 25.31 -23.02
N GLN A 72 13.28 24.54 -22.86
CA GLN A 72 13.37 23.45 -21.91
C GLN A 72 14.35 23.80 -20.80
N PHE A 73 14.03 23.39 -19.57
CA PHE A 73 14.80 23.75 -18.38
C PHE A 73 15.51 22.55 -17.76
N TYR A 74 16.64 22.81 -17.11
CA TYR A 74 17.41 21.81 -16.38
C TYR A 74 18.17 22.43 -15.20
N PHE A 75 18.38 21.63 -14.15
CA PHE A 75 19.13 22.06 -12.98
C PHE A 75 20.65 21.92 -13.20
N ARG A 76 21.41 22.87 -12.65
CA ARG A 76 22.88 22.84 -12.57
C ARG A 76 23.31 23.30 -11.19
N HIS A 77 24.41 22.78 -10.65
CA HIS A 77 25.02 23.34 -9.44
C HIS A 77 25.39 24.82 -9.63
N VAL A 78 25.29 25.60 -8.56
CA VAL A 78 25.69 27.02 -8.56
C VAL A 78 27.20 27.15 -8.57
N HIS A 79 27.88 26.24 -7.87
CA HIS A 79 29.33 26.10 -7.84
C HIS A 79 29.71 24.65 -8.09
N GLU A 80 30.59 24.42 -9.05
CA GLU A 80 31.15 23.09 -9.31
C GLU A 80 32.33 22.89 -8.36
N LEU A 81 32.04 22.51 -7.11
CA LEU A 81 33.06 22.27 -6.07
C LEU A 81 33.86 20.97 -6.29
N GLY A 82 33.76 20.34 -7.47
CA GLY A 82 34.59 19.20 -7.86
C GLY A 82 34.34 17.88 -7.11
N GLY A 83 33.37 17.80 -6.20
CA GLY A 83 33.11 16.62 -5.36
C GLY A 83 31.75 15.95 -5.55
N CYS A 84 30.89 16.45 -6.45
CA CYS A 84 29.57 15.86 -6.65
C CYS A 84 29.67 14.63 -7.57
N PRO A 85 29.14 13.44 -7.18
CA PRO A 85 29.13 12.25 -8.05
C PRO A 85 28.44 12.49 -9.40
N ILE A 86 27.46 13.41 -9.43
CA ILE A 86 26.79 13.81 -10.66
C ILE A 86 27.77 14.53 -11.60
N ASP A 87 28.70 15.33 -11.08
CA ASP A 87 29.62 16.13 -11.88
C ASP A 87 30.91 15.42 -12.26
N THR A 88 31.47 14.60 -11.37
CA THR A 88 32.75 13.92 -11.59
C THR A 88 32.64 12.69 -12.47
N GLY A 89 31.44 12.16 -12.71
CA GLY A 89 31.23 10.93 -13.48
C GLY A 89 31.87 9.69 -12.86
N ALA A 90 32.38 9.80 -11.63
CA ALA A 90 33.01 8.71 -10.92
C ALA A 90 31.95 7.79 -10.33
N HIS A 91 32.14 6.48 -10.49
CA HIS A 91 31.43 5.46 -9.72
C HIS A 91 31.90 5.54 -8.27
N LEU A 92 31.37 6.48 -7.50
CA LEU A 92 31.61 6.55 -6.07
C LEU A 92 31.02 5.30 -5.40
N THR A 93 31.76 4.75 -4.44
CA THR A 93 31.23 3.71 -3.55
C THR A 93 30.10 4.27 -2.70
N ARG A 94 29.26 3.38 -2.17
CA ARG A 94 28.12 3.78 -1.33
C ARG A 94 28.57 4.59 -0.11
N ASP A 95 29.68 4.19 0.51
CA ASP A 95 30.26 4.87 1.67
C ASP A 95 30.77 6.28 1.33
N GLU A 96 31.30 6.50 0.12
CA GLU A 96 31.72 7.82 -0.36
C GLU A 96 30.53 8.72 -0.69
N ILE A 97 29.46 8.16 -1.27
CA ILE A 97 28.20 8.89 -1.51
C ILE A 97 27.58 9.31 -0.17
N ASP A 98 27.58 8.43 0.82
CA ASP A 98 27.09 8.75 2.16
C ASP A 98 27.96 9.79 2.85
N ALA A 99 29.29 9.67 2.80
CA ALA A 99 30.19 10.67 3.35
C ALA A 99 29.97 12.06 2.72
N ILE A 100 29.71 12.13 1.41
CA ILE A 100 29.39 13.38 0.70
C ILE A 100 27.99 13.89 1.06
N ARG A 101 27.00 13.01 1.22
CA ARG A 101 25.64 13.41 1.61
C ARG A 101 25.61 13.94 3.04
N TYR A 102 26.29 13.28 3.97
CA TYR A 102 26.37 13.71 5.36
C TYR A 102 27.28 14.93 5.58
N ASN A 103 28.35 15.11 4.79
CA ASN A 103 29.22 16.28 4.89
C ASN A 103 28.77 17.47 4.02
N GLY A 104 27.96 17.24 2.98
CA GLY A 104 27.59 18.24 1.97
C GLY A 104 26.13 18.69 2.01
N ALA A 105 25.18 17.82 2.43
CA ALA A 105 23.78 18.20 2.53
C ALA A 105 23.56 19.25 3.62
N LYS A 106 23.26 20.48 3.20
CA LYS A 106 22.57 21.42 4.10
C LYS A 106 21.23 20.77 4.47
N GLU A 107 20.95 20.70 5.76
CA GLU A 107 19.65 20.24 6.24
C GLU A 107 18.55 21.23 5.82
N SER A 108 17.33 20.72 5.61
CA SER A 108 16.20 21.59 5.26
C SER A 108 15.71 22.36 6.49
N GLU A 109 15.02 23.48 6.25
CA GLU A 109 14.41 24.29 7.31
C GLU A 109 13.44 23.46 8.15
N LEU A 110 12.65 22.58 7.50
CA LEU A 110 11.74 21.67 8.20
C LEU A 110 12.50 20.66 9.09
N HIS A 111 13.68 20.17 8.68
CA HIS A 111 14.47 19.23 9.50
C HIS A 111 14.91 19.91 10.80
N HIS A 112 15.48 21.12 10.68
CA HIS A 112 15.84 21.92 11.85
C HIS A 112 14.64 22.23 12.74
N GLN A 113 13.51 22.59 12.15
CA GLN A 113 12.29 22.90 12.89
C GLN A 113 11.77 21.69 13.67
N MET A 114 11.78 20.50 13.06
CA MET A 114 11.34 19.27 13.71
C MET A 114 12.25 18.86 14.89
N LYS A 115 13.56 19.06 14.79
CA LYS A 115 14.49 18.85 15.92
C LYS A 115 14.08 19.72 17.11
N GLN A 116 13.80 21.00 16.85
CA GLN A 116 13.36 21.94 17.88
C GLN A 116 11.99 21.54 18.45
N TRP A 117 11.07 21.06 17.63
CA TRP A 117 9.77 20.56 18.09
C TRP A 117 9.92 19.35 19.01
N ILE A 118 10.74 18.37 18.66
CA ILE A 118 11.00 17.20 19.51
C ILE A 118 11.62 17.66 20.85
N ALA A 119 12.62 18.54 20.81
CA ALA A 119 13.24 19.08 22.02
C ALA A 119 12.21 19.76 22.93
N GLN A 120 11.40 20.67 22.38
CA GLN A 120 10.32 21.33 23.13
C GLN A 120 9.34 20.34 23.76
N CYS A 121 8.94 19.30 23.02
CA CYS A 121 8.02 18.30 23.56
C CYS A 121 8.64 17.50 24.71
N THR A 122 9.93 17.14 24.59
CA THR A 122 10.64 16.45 25.68
C THR A 122 10.88 17.35 26.89
N GLU A 123 11.15 18.65 26.71
CA GLU A 123 11.38 19.59 27.82
C GLU A 123 10.10 19.87 28.62
N VAL A 124 8.94 19.82 27.96
CA VAL A 124 7.63 20.02 28.60
C VAL A 124 7.19 18.80 29.41
N ASP A 125 7.65 17.60 29.06
CA ASP A 125 7.26 16.36 29.72
C ASP A 125 8.24 15.99 30.85
N PRO A 126 7.83 16.02 32.13
CA PRO A 126 8.70 15.71 33.25
C PRO A 126 9.19 14.25 33.29
N ALA A 127 8.60 13.35 32.49
CA ALA A 127 9.12 11.99 32.32
C ALA A 127 10.44 11.94 31.54
N PHE A 128 10.76 13.02 30.82
CA PHE A 128 12.00 13.18 30.08
C PHE A 128 13.00 14.06 30.85
N THR A 129 14.28 13.70 30.71
CA THR A 129 15.42 14.43 31.24
C THR A 129 16.57 14.40 30.23
N ASN A 130 17.61 15.22 30.45
CA ASN A 130 18.85 15.18 29.66
C ASN A 130 18.63 15.35 28.13
N THR A 131 17.68 16.21 27.74
CA THR A 131 17.43 16.52 26.33
C THR A 131 18.62 17.27 25.73
N GLU A 132 19.12 16.77 24.61
CA GLU A 132 20.17 17.41 23.84
C GLU A 132 19.89 17.28 22.33
N VAL A 133 19.98 18.40 21.61
CA VAL A 133 19.80 18.47 20.16
C VAL A 133 21.15 18.29 19.47
N GLU A 134 21.22 17.35 18.51
CA GLU A 134 22.41 17.03 17.74
C GLU A 134 23.69 16.84 18.58
N SER A 135 23.61 16.10 19.68
CA SER A 135 24.79 15.81 20.50
C SER A 135 25.45 14.49 20.07
N SER A 136 26.78 14.45 20.11
CA SER A 136 27.53 13.24 19.75
C SER A 136 27.27 12.13 20.76
N TRP A 137 26.87 10.97 20.27
CA TRP A 137 26.71 9.73 21.01
C TRP A 137 27.94 8.85 20.79
N LYS A 138 28.83 8.85 21.78
CA LYS A 138 29.95 7.92 21.81
C LYS A 138 29.49 6.59 22.38
N GLY A 139 29.49 5.56 21.55
CA GLY A 139 29.14 4.21 21.96
C GLY A 139 30.14 3.71 22.99
N LYS A 140 29.66 3.37 24.19
CA LYS A 140 30.53 2.84 25.25
C LYS A 140 30.96 1.41 24.95
N LEU A 141 30.14 0.66 24.22
CA LEU A 141 30.35 -0.76 23.90
C LEU A 141 30.95 -0.97 22.52
N THR A 142 30.70 -0.06 21.57
CA THR A 142 31.23 -0.15 20.20
C THR A 142 32.48 0.71 19.98
N GLY A 143 32.64 1.81 20.71
CA GLY A 143 33.62 2.85 20.37
C GLY A 143 33.22 3.69 19.14
N GLU A 144 32.15 3.34 18.44
CA GLU A 144 31.61 4.09 17.30
C GLU A 144 30.91 5.37 17.79
N MET A 145 30.94 6.42 16.96
CA MET A 145 30.21 7.66 17.24
C MET A 145 29.05 7.83 16.26
N ARG A 146 27.85 8.11 16.80
CA ARG A 146 26.67 8.52 16.04
C ARG A 146 26.15 9.84 16.60
N ARG A 147 25.41 10.61 15.81
CA ARG A 147 24.81 11.88 16.23
C ARG A 147 23.31 11.79 15.93
N PRO A 148 22.46 11.44 16.90
CA PRO A 148 21.01 11.52 16.71
C PRO A 148 20.58 12.98 16.54
N ASP A 149 19.44 13.17 15.88
CA ASP A 149 18.84 14.49 15.71
C ASP A 149 18.48 15.12 17.06
N VAL A 150 17.86 14.33 17.95
CA VAL A 150 17.64 14.68 19.36
C VAL A 150 17.89 13.44 20.21
N ARG A 151 18.53 13.60 21.37
CA ARG A 151 18.55 12.55 22.41
C ARG A 151 17.91 13.06 23.68
N ALA A 152 17.32 12.16 24.44
CA ALA A 152 16.81 12.42 25.78
C ALA A 152 16.82 11.13 26.61
N GLU A 153 16.44 11.22 27.87
CA GLU A 153 16.26 10.09 28.77
C GLU A 153 14.83 10.08 29.31
N HIS A 154 14.05 9.07 28.91
CA HIS A 154 12.67 8.86 29.35
C HIS A 154 12.64 7.81 30.45
N LYS A 155 12.29 8.21 31.69
CA LYS A 155 12.19 7.30 32.85
C LYS A 155 13.42 6.37 33.01
N GLY A 156 14.62 6.89 32.80
CA GLY A 156 15.88 6.12 32.89
C GLY A 156 16.30 5.41 31.59
N MET A 157 15.43 5.35 30.57
CA MET A 157 15.74 4.79 29.26
C MET A 157 16.28 5.88 28.34
N ARG A 158 17.45 5.65 27.75
CA ARG A 158 18.01 6.58 26.77
C ARG A 158 17.27 6.43 25.44
N VAL A 159 16.81 7.54 24.87
CA VAL A 159 16.06 7.59 23.61
C VAL A 159 16.81 8.46 22.61
N ALA A 160 16.97 7.94 21.40
CA ALA A 160 17.54 8.63 20.25
C ALA A 160 16.43 8.86 19.22
N PHE A 161 16.09 10.11 18.96
CA PHE A 161 15.13 10.51 17.94
C PHE A 161 15.85 10.81 16.62
N GLU A 162 15.26 10.35 15.52
CA GLU A 162 15.73 10.62 14.16
C GLU A 162 14.56 11.11 13.30
N VAL A 163 14.72 12.28 12.67
CA VAL A 163 13.72 12.89 11.83
C VAL A 163 13.85 12.38 10.40
N GLN A 164 12.73 11.96 9.82
CA GLN A 164 12.69 11.36 8.50
C GLN A 164 11.92 12.22 7.49
N LEU A 165 12.66 12.98 6.67
CA LEU A 165 12.11 13.82 5.59
C LEU A 165 12.46 13.36 4.18
N SER A 166 13.63 12.73 4.01
CA SER A 166 14.16 12.35 2.70
C SER A 166 14.51 10.86 2.63
N SER A 167 14.53 10.28 1.43
CA SER A 167 14.89 8.87 1.25
C SER A 167 16.31 8.61 1.75
N THR A 168 16.49 7.58 2.55
CA THR A 168 17.82 7.07 2.93
C THR A 168 17.92 5.60 2.55
N TYR A 169 19.14 5.09 2.57
CA TYR A 169 19.41 3.71 2.26
C TYR A 169 19.04 2.78 3.43
N LEU A 170 18.64 1.56 3.11
CA LEU A 170 18.25 0.56 4.11
C LEU A 170 19.38 0.22 5.09
N ASP A 171 20.63 0.16 4.62
CA ASP A 171 21.81 -0.09 5.47
C ASP A 171 22.05 1.01 6.51
N VAL A 172 21.75 2.27 6.19
CA VAL A 172 21.75 3.38 7.16
C VAL A 172 20.70 3.15 8.25
N ILE A 173 19.48 2.79 7.87
CA ILE A 173 18.38 2.53 8.81
C ILE A 173 18.74 1.36 9.74
N VAL A 174 19.18 0.24 9.14
CA VAL A 174 19.59 -0.97 9.86
C VAL A 174 20.79 -0.70 10.75
N GLY A 175 21.81 0.02 10.25
CA GLY A 175 23.02 0.37 10.99
C GLY A 175 22.72 1.20 12.24
N ARG A 176 21.85 2.21 12.14
CA ARG A 176 21.37 3.00 13.29
C ARG A 176 20.64 2.12 14.30
N ARG A 177 19.72 1.27 13.85
CA ARG A 177 18.96 0.34 14.71
C ARG A 177 19.88 -0.61 15.47
N LEU A 178 20.87 -1.20 14.80
CA LEU A 178 21.84 -2.11 15.41
C LEU A 178 22.72 -1.41 16.44
N PHE A 179 23.19 -0.20 16.12
CA PHE A 179 24.01 0.61 17.01
C PHE A 179 23.28 0.96 18.31
N TYR A 180 22.10 1.58 18.22
CA TYR A 180 21.38 2.03 19.43
C TYR A 180 20.92 0.86 20.30
N ARG A 181 20.51 -0.26 19.68
CA ARG A 181 20.21 -1.51 20.41
C ARG A 181 21.41 -2.00 21.21
N LYS A 182 22.60 -2.04 20.60
CA LYS A 182 23.83 -2.47 21.29
C LYS A 182 24.19 -1.52 22.43
N GLU A 183 23.93 -0.22 22.27
CA GLU A 183 24.18 0.81 23.28
C GLU A 183 23.09 0.92 24.36
N GLY A 184 22.09 0.03 24.35
CA GLY A 184 21.01 0.03 25.33
C GLY A 184 20.08 1.25 25.23
N ALA A 185 19.95 1.83 24.04
CA ALA A 185 19.09 2.96 23.76
C ALA A 185 18.01 2.64 22.74
N LEU A 186 16.86 3.30 22.87
CA LEU A 186 15.74 3.15 21.96
C LEU A 186 15.87 4.14 20.80
N LEU A 187 15.89 3.64 19.57
CA LEU A 187 15.78 4.46 18.37
C LEU A 187 14.30 4.73 18.05
N VAL A 188 13.93 6.00 17.91
CA VAL A 188 12.58 6.45 17.56
C VAL A 188 12.63 7.31 16.30
N TRP A 189 11.98 6.86 15.23
CA TRP A 189 11.87 7.63 13.99
C TRP A 189 10.62 8.52 14.02
N VAL A 190 10.78 9.78 13.60
CA VAL A 190 9.70 10.78 13.59
C VAL A 190 9.51 11.33 12.18
N PHE A 191 8.28 11.32 11.69
CA PHE A 191 7.90 11.84 10.38
C PHE A 191 7.28 13.23 10.48
N ALA A 192 7.43 14.05 9.44
CA ALA A 192 6.65 15.30 9.31
C ALA A 192 5.18 15.02 8.93
N ASN A 193 4.96 13.94 8.18
CA ASN A 193 3.63 13.52 7.74
C ASN A 193 3.64 12.04 7.32
N PHE A 194 2.49 11.38 7.40
CA PHE A 194 2.29 9.98 7.01
C PHE A 194 0.84 9.74 6.54
N ASP A 195 0.65 9.57 5.22
CA ASP A 195 -0.66 9.47 4.55
C ASP A 195 -0.74 8.27 3.59
N GLU A 196 -1.94 8.01 3.03
CA GLU A 196 -2.25 6.87 2.15
C GLU A 196 -1.71 6.97 0.71
N GLY A 197 -1.03 8.07 0.37
CA GLY A 197 -0.44 8.27 -0.95
C GLY A 197 0.75 7.34 -1.26
N ILE A 198 1.39 7.55 -2.41
CA ILE A 198 2.62 6.82 -2.79
C ILE A 198 3.70 7.10 -1.75
N ARG A 199 3.96 6.12 -0.88
CA ARG A 199 5.02 6.19 0.12
C ARG A 199 6.36 5.83 -0.49
N LYS A 200 7.42 6.45 0.03
CA LYS A 200 8.78 6.08 -0.32
C LYS A 200 9.14 4.77 0.38
N MET A 201 9.92 3.90 -0.27
CA MET A 201 10.36 2.63 0.33
C MET A 201 10.98 2.83 1.72
N THR A 202 11.78 3.88 1.93
CA THR A 202 12.37 4.21 3.24
C THR A 202 11.31 4.43 4.33
N GLN A 203 10.15 5.01 3.99
CA GLN A 203 9.07 5.19 4.95
C GLN A 203 8.44 3.85 5.31
N ASP A 204 8.25 2.97 4.33
CA ASP A 204 7.77 1.60 4.56
C ASP A 204 8.77 0.80 5.39
N ASP A 205 10.08 0.89 5.10
CA ASP A 205 11.15 0.23 5.85
C ASP A 205 11.09 0.61 7.34
N ILE A 206 10.84 1.88 7.66
CA ILE A 206 10.70 2.34 9.05
C ILE A 206 9.36 1.89 9.64
N TYR A 207 8.26 2.10 8.91
CA TYR A 207 6.90 1.83 9.36
C TYR A 207 6.66 0.35 9.67
N PHE A 208 6.97 -0.54 8.74
CA PHE A 208 6.78 -1.98 8.92
C PHE A 208 7.69 -2.56 10.02
N ASN A 209 8.89 -2.02 10.20
CA ASN A 209 9.78 -2.42 11.29
C ASN A 209 9.39 -1.85 12.66
N ASN A 210 8.49 -0.86 12.71
CA ASN A 210 7.97 -0.27 13.94
C ASN A 210 6.54 -0.75 14.26
N ASN A 211 6.30 -2.05 14.10
CA ASN A 211 4.98 -2.68 14.30
C ASN A 211 3.84 -1.97 13.54
N GLN A 212 4.12 -1.46 12.34
CA GLN A 212 3.17 -0.68 11.52
C GLN A 212 2.61 0.56 12.23
N ASN A 213 3.45 1.27 12.98
CA ASN A 213 3.14 2.57 13.58
C ASN A 213 4.12 3.63 13.05
N ALA A 214 3.59 4.74 12.53
CA ALA A 214 4.35 5.93 12.20
C ALA A 214 4.11 6.99 13.27
N LEU A 215 5.18 7.56 13.81
CA LEU A 215 5.12 8.62 14.81
C LEU A 215 5.34 9.96 14.11
N VAL A 216 4.42 10.89 14.29
CA VAL A 216 4.38 12.17 13.59
C VAL A 216 4.41 13.30 14.60
N VAL A 217 5.32 14.25 14.38
CA VAL A 217 5.41 15.48 15.19
C VAL A 217 5.21 16.68 14.26
N THR A 218 4.22 17.50 14.60
CA THR A 218 3.85 18.72 13.87
C THR A 218 3.72 19.89 14.84
N ALA A 219 3.51 21.11 14.32
CA ALA A 219 3.23 22.27 15.16
C ALA A 219 2.03 22.02 16.10
N GLU A 220 0.99 21.36 15.61
CA GLU A 220 -0.21 21.03 16.38
C GLU A 220 0.10 20.08 17.55
N THR A 221 0.94 19.07 17.35
CA THR A 221 1.33 18.14 18.43
C THR A 221 2.23 18.81 19.45
N VAL A 222 3.05 19.79 19.05
CA VAL A 222 3.83 20.63 19.99
C VAL A 222 2.92 21.48 20.86
N GLU A 223 1.93 22.15 20.28
CA GLU A 223 0.98 22.95 21.05
C GLU A 223 0.13 22.07 21.98
N ALA A 224 -0.26 20.88 21.53
CA ALA A 224 -0.87 19.89 22.40
C ALA A 224 0.08 19.47 23.54
N SER A 225 1.36 19.29 23.26
CA SER A 225 2.35 18.93 24.29
C SER A 225 2.43 19.98 25.38
N LYS A 226 2.57 21.26 25.00
CA LYS A 226 2.56 22.41 25.92
C LYS A 226 1.28 22.46 26.75
N LYS A 227 0.12 22.24 26.12
CA LYS A 227 -1.18 22.25 26.80
C LYS A 227 -1.33 21.12 27.82
N HIS A 228 -0.85 19.93 27.50
CA HIS A 228 -1.01 18.74 28.32
C HIS A 228 0.12 18.51 29.33
N GLY A 229 1.24 19.25 29.22
CA GLY A 229 2.43 19.04 30.06
C GLY A 229 3.07 17.67 29.83
N LYS A 230 2.92 17.12 28.62
CA LYS A 230 3.40 15.79 28.22
C LYS A 230 3.85 15.82 26.77
N PHE A 231 4.75 14.92 26.36
CA PHE A 231 5.15 14.79 24.96
C PHE A 231 4.02 14.12 24.20
N MET A 232 3.19 14.93 23.53
CA MET A 232 2.11 14.49 22.66
C MET A 232 2.59 14.41 21.20
N LEU A 233 2.23 13.32 20.52
CA LEU A 233 2.52 13.09 19.11
C LEU A 233 1.37 12.36 18.44
N ASP A 234 1.27 12.47 17.12
CA ASP A 234 0.33 11.68 16.35
C ASP A 234 0.93 10.29 16.10
N CYS A 235 0.22 9.25 16.52
CA CYS A 235 0.51 7.90 16.08
C CYS A 235 -0.43 7.53 14.93
N VAL A 236 0.13 7.03 13.84
CA VAL A 236 -0.60 6.60 12.65
C VAL A 236 -0.38 5.11 12.43
N TRP A 237 -1.45 4.32 12.32
CA TRP A 237 -1.39 2.86 12.18
C TRP A 237 -2.54 2.33 11.31
N ARG A 238 -2.60 1.01 11.12
CA ARG A 238 -3.73 0.32 10.49
C ARG A 238 -4.16 -0.87 11.34
N TYR A 239 -5.40 -1.31 11.20
CA TYR A 239 -5.84 -2.58 11.75
C TYR A 239 -5.55 -3.71 10.76
N PRO A 240 -5.01 -4.86 11.21
CA PRO A 240 -5.05 -6.07 10.40
C PRO A 240 -6.51 -6.49 10.25
N LEU A 241 -6.95 -6.72 9.01
CA LEU A 241 -8.29 -7.25 8.71
C LEU A 241 -8.26 -8.75 8.37
N SER A 242 -7.06 -9.29 8.13
CA SER A 242 -6.82 -10.71 7.92
C SER A 242 -5.58 -11.17 8.67
N ALA A 243 -5.60 -12.42 9.13
CA ALA A 243 -4.44 -13.05 9.75
C ALA A 243 -3.43 -13.61 8.73
N THR A 244 -3.87 -13.87 7.50
CA THR A 244 -3.08 -14.52 6.44
C THR A 244 -2.81 -13.62 5.23
N ASP A 245 -3.68 -12.64 4.96
CA ASP A 245 -3.46 -11.66 3.90
C ASP A 245 -2.83 -10.38 4.48
N SER A 246 -1.53 -10.20 4.26
CA SER A 246 -0.80 -9.03 4.75
C SER A 246 -1.24 -7.71 4.09
N SER A 247 -1.98 -7.77 2.97
CA SER A 247 -2.51 -6.59 2.28
C SER A 247 -3.91 -6.19 2.78
N ALA A 248 -4.62 -7.09 3.47
CA ALA A 248 -5.93 -6.81 4.05
C ALA A 248 -5.77 -6.06 5.37
N VAL A 249 -5.74 -4.74 5.25
CA VAL A 249 -5.61 -3.80 6.36
C VAL A 249 -6.65 -2.69 6.23
N SER A 250 -7.02 -2.05 7.33
CA SER A 250 -7.89 -0.87 7.30
C SER A 250 -7.20 0.32 6.63
N ASP A 251 -7.97 1.38 6.38
CA ASP A 251 -7.42 2.70 6.13
C ASP A 251 -6.56 3.17 7.31
N LEU A 252 -5.67 4.14 7.07
CA LEU A 252 -4.84 4.73 8.12
C LEU A 252 -5.72 5.33 9.23
N GLN A 253 -5.43 4.89 10.44
CA GLN A 253 -5.97 5.42 11.68
C GLN A 253 -4.96 6.40 12.26
N ARG A 254 -5.44 7.44 12.95
CA ARG A 254 -4.59 8.44 13.58
C ARG A 254 -5.15 8.78 14.95
N LYS A 255 -4.25 8.91 15.93
CA LYS A 255 -4.60 9.39 17.26
C LYS A 255 -3.44 10.17 17.86
N LEU A 256 -3.77 11.31 18.45
CA LEU A 256 -2.88 12.05 19.32
C LEU A 256 -2.71 11.28 20.64
N VAL A 257 -1.48 10.89 20.94
CA VAL A 257 -1.11 10.09 22.12
C VAL A 257 0.08 10.70 22.82
N SER A 258 0.17 10.51 24.14
CA SER A 258 1.38 10.84 24.89
C SER A 258 2.46 9.78 24.65
N PHE A 259 3.74 10.16 24.75
CA PHE A 259 4.85 9.21 24.62
C PHE A 259 4.77 8.07 25.63
N ASP A 260 4.20 8.33 26.81
CA ASP A 260 3.92 7.36 27.87
C ASP A 260 2.87 6.29 27.49
N GLU A 261 2.04 6.54 26.48
CA GLU A 261 1.08 5.55 25.96
C GLU A 261 1.71 4.61 24.93
N LEU A 262 2.95 4.85 24.50
CA LEU A 262 3.66 3.97 23.59
C LEU A 262 4.20 2.74 24.33
N THR A 263 4.07 1.59 23.69
CA THR A 263 4.82 0.39 24.06
C THR A 263 6.23 0.52 23.52
N LEU A 264 7.21 0.60 24.43
CA LEU A 264 8.63 0.74 24.11
C LEU A 264 9.32 -0.63 24.27
N ASP A 265 9.90 -1.14 23.19
CA ASP A 265 10.67 -2.39 23.21
C ASP A 265 12.08 -2.14 22.68
N LEU A 266 13.05 -2.22 23.59
CA LEU A 266 14.46 -2.02 23.31
C LEU A 266 15.07 -3.15 22.47
N ALA A 267 14.62 -4.38 22.65
CA ALA A 267 15.17 -5.55 21.96
C ALA A 267 14.78 -5.55 20.48
N SER A 268 13.50 -5.27 20.20
CA SER A 268 13.01 -5.12 18.83
C SER A 268 13.23 -3.72 18.27
N GLN A 269 13.61 -2.72 19.09
CA GLN A 269 13.77 -1.31 18.69
C GLN A 269 12.49 -0.74 18.09
N THR A 270 11.38 -0.88 18.82
CA THR A 270 10.08 -0.37 18.41
C THR A 270 9.46 0.51 19.48
N ALA A 271 8.76 1.54 19.04
CA ALA A 271 7.92 2.41 19.85
C ALA A 271 6.56 2.55 19.14
N PHE A 272 5.54 1.88 19.65
CA PHE A 272 4.24 1.80 18.97
C PHE A 272 3.08 2.00 19.94
N TYR A 273 1.99 2.61 19.46
CA TYR A 273 0.74 2.72 20.22
C TYR A 273 -0.15 1.49 20.02
N PHE A 274 -0.33 1.09 18.75
CA PHE A 274 -1.16 -0.06 18.40
C PHE A 274 -0.29 -1.29 18.14
N ASP A 275 -0.56 -2.37 18.88
CA ASP A 275 0.13 -3.64 18.66
C ASP A 275 -0.42 -4.38 17.43
N PHE A 276 0.10 -4.04 16.25
CA PHE A 276 -0.35 -4.66 14.99
C PHE A 276 -0.08 -6.15 14.97
N GLU A 277 1.13 -6.58 15.32
CA GLU A 277 1.49 -8.01 15.31
C GLU A 277 0.68 -8.78 16.34
N GLY A 278 0.50 -8.25 17.56
CA GLY A 278 -0.35 -8.89 18.55
C GLY A 278 -1.81 -8.96 18.13
N ALA A 279 -2.35 -7.92 17.49
CA ALA A 279 -3.70 -7.95 16.91
C ALA A 279 -3.81 -9.00 15.79
N ARG A 280 -2.78 -9.11 14.94
CA ARG A 280 -2.72 -10.11 13.88
C ARG A 280 -2.58 -11.53 14.43
N GLU A 281 -1.80 -11.73 15.48
CA GLU A 281 -1.72 -13.01 16.19
C GLU A 281 -3.02 -13.35 16.90
N LYS A 282 -3.76 -12.37 17.43
CA LYS A 282 -5.12 -12.59 17.95
C LYS A 282 -6.07 -13.02 16.85
N LEU A 283 -5.98 -12.45 15.64
CA LEU A 283 -6.74 -12.93 14.50
C LEU A 283 -6.34 -14.36 14.12
N ARG A 284 -5.03 -14.68 14.08
CA ARG A 284 -4.55 -16.05 13.82
C ARG A 284 -5.02 -17.01 14.90
N ALA A 285 -4.98 -16.59 16.16
CA ALA A 285 -5.43 -17.38 17.30
C ALA A 285 -6.94 -17.56 17.29
N ALA A 286 -7.72 -16.53 16.92
CA ALA A 286 -9.16 -16.62 16.75
C ALA A 286 -9.53 -17.51 15.57
N GLU A 287 -8.82 -17.44 14.44
CA GLU A 287 -8.98 -18.38 13.32
C GLU A 287 -8.61 -19.82 13.72
N ARG A 288 -7.58 -20.01 14.55
CA ARG A 288 -7.21 -21.32 15.10
C ARG A 288 -8.22 -21.84 16.14
N ALA A 289 -8.72 -20.97 17.01
CA ALA A 289 -9.56 -21.30 18.18
C ALA A 289 -11.05 -21.33 17.89
N ALA A 290 -11.53 -20.57 16.91
CA ALA A 290 -12.87 -20.74 16.33
C ALA A 290 -13.03 -22.12 15.68
N GLY A 291 -11.94 -22.90 15.61
CA GLY A 291 -11.81 -23.93 14.61
C GLY A 291 -11.94 -23.31 13.23
N PRO A 292 -11.85 -24.11 12.18
CA PRO A 292 -12.26 -23.59 10.90
C PRO A 292 -13.77 -23.29 10.99
N ASN A 293 -14.17 -22.10 10.54
CA ASN A 293 -15.52 -21.55 10.68
C ASN A 293 -16.59 -22.65 10.48
N PRO A 294 -17.63 -22.83 11.31
CA PRO A 294 -18.64 -23.86 11.08
C PRO A 294 -19.42 -23.71 9.74
N TYR A 295 -19.27 -22.58 9.04
CA TYR A 295 -19.71 -22.36 7.66
C TYR A 295 -18.62 -22.58 6.59
N PHE A 296 -17.35 -22.64 6.99
CA PHE A 296 -16.15 -22.82 6.14
C PHE A 296 -15.08 -23.68 6.83
N ALA A 297 -15.50 -24.76 7.49
CA ALA A 297 -14.59 -25.81 7.88
C ALA A 297 -13.93 -26.28 6.57
N PRO A 298 -12.65 -26.69 6.50
CA PRO A 298 -12.41 -27.90 5.76
C PRO A 298 -13.32 -28.91 6.46
N VAL A 299 -14.54 -29.07 5.92
CA VAL A 299 -15.16 -30.37 5.87
C VAL A 299 -13.98 -31.26 5.49
N GLU A 300 -13.61 -32.23 6.32
CA GLU A 300 -12.82 -33.37 5.86
C GLU A 300 -13.26 -33.60 4.42
N GLN A 301 -12.39 -33.36 3.42
CA GLN A 301 -12.77 -33.13 2.02
C GLN A 301 -14.13 -33.76 1.75
N PRO A 302 -15.22 -32.98 1.55
CA PRO A 302 -16.54 -33.56 1.40
C PRO A 302 -16.39 -34.74 0.44
N TRP A 303 -16.99 -35.89 0.68
CA TRP A 303 -16.76 -37.10 -0.14
C TRP A 303 -16.89 -36.87 -1.66
N TRP A 304 -17.48 -35.73 -2.07
CA TRP A 304 -17.62 -35.25 -3.44
C TRP A 304 -16.54 -34.24 -3.94
N TYR A 305 -15.53 -33.85 -3.14
CA TYR A 305 -14.57 -32.82 -3.55
C TYR A 305 -13.57 -33.32 -4.61
N ASP A 306 -13.30 -34.64 -4.63
CA ASP A 306 -12.30 -35.26 -5.51
C ASP A 306 -12.65 -36.72 -5.85
N THR A 307 -13.93 -37.00 -6.11
CA THR A 307 -14.41 -38.32 -6.56
C THR A 307 -14.93 -38.26 -7.98
N ASP A 308 -14.70 -39.34 -8.74
CA ASP A 308 -15.24 -39.53 -10.10
C ASP A 308 -16.76 -39.33 -10.13
N GLU A 309 -17.47 -39.72 -9.06
CA GLU A 309 -18.91 -39.55 -8.93
C GLU A 309 -19.34 -38.08 -8.88
N ALA A 310 -18.57 -37.23 -8.20
CA ALA A 310 -18.87 -35.82 -8.10
C ALA A 310 -18.48 -35.04 -9.36
N GLU A 311 -17.39 -35.44 -10.02
CA GLU A 311 -17.07 -34.89 -11.34
C GLU A 311 -18.16 -35.26 -12.36
N ALA A 312 -18.60 -36.52 -12.39
CA ALA A 312 -19.72 -36.96 -13.21
C ALA A 312 -21.03 -36.20 -12.88
N LEU A 313 -21.29 -35.90 -11.61
CA LEU A 313 -22.45 -35.12 -11.19
C LEU A 313 -22.37 -33.66 -11.66
N ARG A 314 -21.19 -33.03 -11.61
CA ARG A 314 -20.95 -31.67 -12.15
C ARG A 314 -21.14 -31.62 -13.66
N GLU A 315 -20.63 -32.61 -14.38
CA GLU A 315 -20.80 -32.70 -15.83
C GLU A 315 -22.27 -32.93 -16.22
N ARG A 316 -22.95 -33.86 -15.55
CA ARG A 316 -24.37 -34.12 -15.77
C ARG A 316 -25.22 -32.88 -15.47
N PHE A 317 -24.92 -32.15 -14.40
CA PHE A 317 -25.55 -30.87 -14.11
C PHE A 317 -25.31 -29.87 -15.22
N ARG A 318 -24.05 -29.65 -15.64
CA ARG A 318 -23.68 -28.69 -16.69
C ARG A 318 -24.47 -28.95 -17.97
N ASP A 319 -24.48 -30.20 -18.43
CA ASP A 319 -25.07 -30.55 -19.73
C ASP A 319 -26.60 -30.50 -19.69
N THR A 320 -27.20 -30.89 -18.58
CA THR A 320 -28.66 -30.81 -18.37
C THR A 320 -29.11 -29.37 -18.22
N TRP A 321 -28.40 -28.56 -17.43
CA TRP A 321 -28.72 -27.15 -17.24
C TRP A 321 -28.54 -26.33 -18.52
N LEU A 322 -27.48 -26.57 -19.29
CA LEU A 322 -27.26 -25.89 -20.59
C LEU A 322 -28.35 -26.25 -21.62
N ARG A 323 -28.84 -27.49 -21.64
CA ARG A 323 -30.01 -27.88 -22.46
C ARG A 323 -31.27 -27.18 -22.00
N ALA A 324 -31.51 -27.10 -20.68
CA ALA A 324 -32.68 -26.44 -20.12
C ALA A 324 -32.79 -24.97 -20.51
N ILE A 325 -31.70 -24.21 -20.40
CA ILE A 325 -31.67 -22.78 -20.69
C ILE A 325 -31.47 -22.47 -22.19
N GLY A 326 -31.10 -23.46 -23.00
CA GLY A 326 -30.88 -23.32 -24.44
C GLY A 326 -32.13 -23.63 -25.26
N ASP A 327 -32.65 -24.86 -25.12
CA ASP A 327 -33.71 -25.40 -25.99
C ASP A 327 -35.06 -25.54 -25.27
N GLY A 328 -35.13 -25.21 -23.97
CA GLY A 328 -36.34 -25.24 -23.16
C GLY A 328 -36.91 -26.65 -22.90
N LYS A 329 -36.18 -27.70 -23.26
CA LYS A 329 -36.60 -29.11 -23.18
C LYS A 329 -35.65 -29.89 -22.30
N VAL A 330 -35.95 -29.92 -21.00
CA VAL A 330 -35.44 -30.96 -20.09
C VAL A 330 -36.65 -31.70 -19.53
N PRO A 331 -36.73 -33.04 -19.65
CA PRO A 331 -37.76 -33.82 -18.99
C PRO A 331 -37.75 -33.53 -17.47
N GLY A 332 -38.91 -33.28 -16.86
CA GLY A 332 -39.00 -32.96 -15.43
C GLY A 332 -38.30 -34.01 -14.55
N GLU A 333 -38.42 -35.28 -14.91
CA GLU A 333 -37.78 -36.42 -14.25
C GLU A 333 -36.24 -36.31 -14.22
N GLU A 334 -35.60 -35.80 -15.28
CA GLU A 334 -34.14 -35.67 -15.34
C GLU A 334 -33.61 -34.57 -14.40
N TRP A 335 -34.39 -33.48 -14.23
CA TRP A 335 -34.05 -32.42 -13.29
C TRP A 335 -34.36 -32.80 -11.84
N GLU A 336 -35.45 -33.53 -11.61
CA GLU A 336 -35.80 -34.08 -10.29
C GLU A 336 -34.74 -35.07 -9.80
N GLU A 337 -34.25 -35.96 -10.67
CA GLU A 337 -33.17 -36.90 -10.33
C GLU A 337 -31.88 -36.16 -9.95
N LEU A 338 -31.51 -35.11 -10.69
CA LEU A 338 -30.39 -34.23 -10.33
C LEU A 338 -30.62 -33.55 -8.98
N GLY A 339 -31.85 -33.10 -8.69
CA GLY A 339 -32.22 -32.54 -7.40
C GLY A 339 -31.91 -33.49 -6.24
N PHE A 340 -32.35 -34.75 -6.33
CA PHE A 340 -32.08 -35.76 -5.29
C PHE A 340 -30.58 -36.02 -5.10
N ARG A 341 -29.81 -36.13 -6.19
CA ARG A 341 -28.35 -36.33 -6.13
C ARG A 341 -27.60 -35.14 -5.53
N PHE A 342 -28.09 -33.92 -5.75
CA PHE A 342 -27.52 -32.72 -5.12
C PHE A 342 -27.89 -32.64 -3.63
N GLU A 343 -29.07 -33.12 -3.21
CA GLU A 343 -29.45 -33.18 -1.79
C GLU A 343 -28.55 -34.12 -0.98
N GLU A 344 -28.07 -35.22 -1.57
CA GLU A 344 -27.03 -36.09 -0.96
C GLU A 344 -25.73 -35.32 -0.64
N ALA A 345 -25.47 -34.21 -1.34
CA ALA A 345 -24.35 -33.31 -1.13
C ALA A 345 -24.69 -32.06 -0.29
N ASP A 346 -25.85 -32.02 0.39
CA ASP A 346 -26.39 -30.86 1.12
C ASP A 346 -26.58 -29.61 0.23
N LEU A 347 -26.87 -29.83 -1.05
CA LEU A 347 -27.17 -28.77 -2.03
C LEU A 347 -28.60 -28.90 -2.53
N LYS A 348 -29.38 -27.82 -2.41
CA LYS A 348 -30.76 -27.80 -2.91
C LYS A 348 -30.82 -27.08 -4.24
N LEU A 349 -31.18 -27.81 -5.28
CA LEU A 349 -31.54 -27.20 -6.57
C LEU A 349 -32.97 -26.68 -6.53
N PRO A 350 -33.28 -25.57 -7.21
CA PRO A 350 -34.65 -25.08 -7.33
C PRO A 350 -35.47 -26.03 -8.20
N ALA A 351 -36.79 -26.00 -8.02
CA ALA A 351 -37.74 -26.81 -8.80
C ALA A 351 -37.62 -26.61 -10.32
N TYR A 352 -37.13 -25.44 -10.75
CA TYR A 352 -36.92 -25.13 -12.16
C TYR A 352 -35.50 -24.59 -12.44
N PRO A 353 -34.82 -25.07 -13.50
CA PRO A 353 -33.45 -24.67 -13.86
C PRO A 353 -33.24 -23.16 -14.06
N HIS A 354 -34.25 -22.46 -14.56
CA HIS A 354 -34.17 -21.02 -14.87
C HIS A 354 -34.19 -20.12 -13.62
N LEU A 355 -34.50 -20.68 -12.44
CA LEU A 355 -34.43 -19.96 -11.17
C LEU A 355 -33.00 -19.87 -10.61
N LEU A 356 -32.06 -20.61 -11.19
CA LEU A 356 -30.64 -20.48 -10.87
C LEU A 356 -30.07 -19.15 -11.41
N PRO A 357 -28.98 -18.66 -10.82
CA PRO A 357 -28.36 -17.39 -11.22
C PRO A 357 -27.61 -17.57 -12.55
N GLU A 358 -28.37 -17.48 -13.65
CA GLU A 358 -27.94 -17.88 -14.97
C GLU A 358 -26.69 -17.15 -15.47
N THR A 359 -26.65 -15.83 -15.29
CA THR A 359 -25.55 -15.00 -15.80
C THR A 359 -24.21 -15.40 -15.19
N VAL A 360 -24.13 -15.58 -13.87
CA VAL A 360 -22.85 -15.95 -13.22
C VAL A 360 -22.42 -17.35 -13.63
N LEU A 361 -23.35 -18.31 -13.70
CA LEU A 361 -23.01 -19.68 -14.10
C LEU A 361 -22.51 -19.74 -15.56
N LYS A 362 -23.16 -19.05 -16.50
CA LYS A 362 -22.69 -18.97 -17.90
C LYS A 362 -21.32 -18.31 -18.01
N VAL A 363 -21.07 -17.25 -17.25
CA VAL A 363 -19.74 -16.58 -17.20
C VAL A 363 -18.67 -17.55 -16.70
N LEU A 364 -18.90 -18.22 -15.57
CA LEU A 364 -17.92 -19.13 -14.97
C LEU A 364 -17.64 -20.36 -15.85
N TYR A 365 -18.67 -20.96 -16.46
CA TYR A 365 -18.48 -22.05 -17.44
C TYR A 365 -17.74 -21.58 -18.69
N SER A 366 -18.02 -20.38 -19.17
CA SER A 366 -17.29 -19.82 -20.31
C SER A 366 -15.80 -19.61 -20.00
N PHE A 367 -15.50 -19.17 -18.77
CA PHE A 367 -14.12 -18.95 -18.34
C PHE A 367 -13.38 -20.27 -18.12
N GLN A 368 -14.02 -21.25 -17.48
CA GLN A 368 -13.46 -22.59 -17.33
C GLN A 368 -13.15 -23.24 -18.70
N ALA A 369 -14.03 -23.05 -19.69
CA ALA A 369 -13.86 -23.61 -21.03
C ALA A 369 -12.92 -22.78 -21.95
N GLY A 370 -12.53 -21.57 -21.55
CA GLY A 370 -11.76 -20.65 -22.40
C GLY A 370 -12.49 -20.17 -23.66
N ARG A 371 -13.80 -20.37 -23.75
CA ARG A 371 -14.67 -19.96 -24.87
C ARG A 371 -16.09 -19.65 -24.38
N PRO A 372 -16.89 -18.85 -25.09
CA PRO A 372 -18.28 -18.63 -24.70
C PRO A 372 -19.10 -19.93 -24.58
N VAL A 373 -19.81 -20.10 -23.47
CA VAL A 373 -20.71 -21.22 -23.14
C VAL A 373 -22.06 -20.65 -22.72
N GLY A 374 -23.16 -21.18 -23.28
CA GLY A 374 -24.52 -20.69 -22.99
C GLY A 374 -24.87 -19.33 -23.59
N TYR A 375 -23.97 -18.76 -24.41
CA TYR A 375 -24.15 -17.50 -25.13
C TYR A 375 -23.96 -17.69 -26.63
N LYS A 376 -24.65 -16.88 -27.44
CA LYS A 376 -24.40 -16.73 -28.89
C LYS A 376 -23.28 -15.71 -29.18
N PHE A 377 -22.27 -15.66 -28.31
CA PHE A 377 -21.14 -14.73 -28.43
C PHE A 377 -19.99 -15.38 -29.20
N SER A 378 -19.22 -14.56 -29.90
CA SER A 378 -18.04 -15.00 -30.66
C SER A 378 -16.74 -14.86 -29.89
N SER A 379 -16.74 -14.20 -28.73
CA SER A 379 -15.52 -13.92 -27.97
C SER A 379 -15.76 -13.85 -26.45
N LEU A 380 -14.73 -14.21 -25.68
CA LEU A 380 -14.75 -14.10 -24.22
C LEU A 380 -14.91 -12.67 -23.70
N ILE A 381 -14.48 -11.65 -24.48
CA ILE A 381 -14.66 -10.26 -24.06
C ILE A 381 -16.14 -9.87 -24.02
N GLN A 382 -16.99 -10.46 -24.87
CA GLN A 382 -18.44 -10.26 -24.82
C GLN A 382 -19.03 -10.90 -23.56
N VAL A 383 -18.57 -12.10 -23.19
CA VAL A 383 -18.95 -12.74 -21.92
C VAL A 383 -18.55 -11.88 -20.72
N LEU A 384 -17.33 -11.35 -20.73
CA LEU A 384 -16.84 -10.48 -19.65
C LEU A 384 -17.68 -9.20 -19.52
N HIS A 385 -18.23 -8.66 -20.61
CA HIS A 385 -19.13 -7.51 -20.53
C HIS A 385 -20.48 -7.80 -19.87
N GLU A 386 -20.92 -9.06 -19.78
CA GLU A 386 -22.15 -9.44 -19.06
C GLU A 386 -22.02 -9.30 -17.54
N THR A 387 -20.80 -9.26 -17.02
CA THR A 387 -20.56 -9.07 -15.57
C THR A 387 -20.85 -7.64 -15.12
N LEU A 388 -20.85 -6.68 -16.07
CA LEU A 388 -21.08 -5.24 -15.86
C LEU A 388 -21.95 -4.68 -17.02
N PRO A 389 -23.25 -5.02 -17.05
CA PRO A 389 -24.14 -4.67 -18.15
C PRO A 389 -24.37 -3.16 -18.24
N ARG A 390 -24.54 -2.66 -19.48
CA ARG A 390 -24.67 -1.21 -19.75
C ARG A 390 -26.08 -0.68 -19.48
N SER A 391 -27.09 -1.54 -19.55
CA SER A 391 -28.52 -1.21 -19.45
C SER A 391 -28.98 -0.92 -18.02
N ASP A 392 -28.28 -1.44 -17.01
CA ASP A 392 -28.59 -1.21 -15.60
C ASP A 392 -27.29 -0.98 -14.83
N ARG A 393 -26.97 0.31 -14.64
CA ARG A 393 -25.75 0.76 -13.93
C ARG A 393 -25.86 0.66 -12.42
N THR A 394 -27.00 0.21 -11.89
CA THR A 394 -27.26 0.01 -10.46
C THR A 394 -27.21 -1.46 -10.05
N ARG A 395 -27.24 -2.38 -11.01
CA ARG A 395 -27.17 -3.83 -10.77
C ARG A 395 -25.73 -4.31 -10.71
N VAL A 396 -25.21 -4.41 -9.49
CA VAL A 396 -23.97 -5.11 -9.18
C VAL A 396 -24.22 -6.61 -9.21
N MET A 397 -23.36 -7.39 -9.89
CA MET A 397 -23.43 -8.84 -9.81
C MET A 397 -22.89 -9.28 -8.43
N PRO A 398 -23.67 -9.99 -7.59
CA PRO A 398 -23.25 -10.39 -6.23
C PRO A 398 -22.03 -11.32 -6.15
N TYR A 399 -21.49 -11.73 -7.30
CA TYR A 399 -20.51 -12.81 -7.44
C TYR A 399 -19.26 -12.37 -8.23
N LEU A 400 -19.00 -11.06 -8.32
CA LEU A 400 -17.83 -10.53 -9.03
C LEU A 400 -16.50 -11.08 -8.49
N GLU A 401 -16.44 -11.48 -7.23
CA GLU A 401 -15.27 -12.11 -6.62
C GLU A 401 -14.92 -13.46 -7.28
N TYR A 402 -15.95 -14.28 -7.57
CA TYR A 402 -15.79 -15.54 -8.31
C TYR A 402 -15.35 -15.29 -9.75
N VAL A 403 -15.89 -14.25 -10.39
CA VAL A 403 -15.49 -13.83 -11.74
C VAL A 403 -14.01 -13.44 -11.76
N GLY A 404 -13.58 -12.59 -10.82
CA GLY A 404 -12.18 -12.14 -10.70
C GLY A 404 -11.22 -13.31 -10.44
N LYS A 405 -11.60 -14.25 -9.57
CA LYS A 405 -10.80 -15.45 -9.32
C LYS A 405 -10.74 -16.38 -10.53
N ALA A 406 -11.84 -16.59 -11.23
CA ALA A 406 -11.89 -17.43 -12.43
C ALA A 406 -10.98 -16.88 -13.55
N LEU A 407 -10.96 -15.56 -13.77
CA LEU A 407 -10.05 -14.93 -14.73
C LEU A 407 -8.57 -15.25 -14.46
N ARG A 408 -8.18 -15.32 -13.17
CA ARG A 408 -6.81 -15.65 -12.76
C ARG A 408 -6.53 -17.14 -12.85
N VAL A 409 -7.38 -17.97 -12.23
CA VAL A 409 -7.22 -19.43 -12.15
C VAL A 409 -7.20 -20.07 -13.55
N TYR A 410 -8.02 -19.57 -14.47
CA TYR A 410 -8.07 -20.07 -15.85
C TYR A 410 -7.17 -19.29 -16.81
N GLY A 411 -6.35 -18.35 -16.31
CA GLY A 411 -5.30 -17.69 -17.10
C GLY A 411 -5.81 -16.81 -18.25
N LEU A 412 -7.00 -16.21 -18.14
CA LEU A 412 -7.67 -15.54 -19.26
C LEU A 412 -7.26 -14.06 -19.45
N VAL A 413 -6.65 -13.45 -18.43
CA VAL A 413 -6.28 -12.02 -18.43
C VAL A 413 -5.43 -11.61 -19.64
N PRO A 414 -4.36 -12.34 -20.03
CA PRO A 414 -3.54 -11.96 -21.18
C PRO A 414 -4.29 -11.98 -22.52
N GLN A 415 -5.23 -12.92 -22.69
CA GLN A 415 -6.06 -13.02 -23.90
C GLN A 415 -7.07 -11.87 -23.95
N LEU A 416 -7.72 -11.58 -22.82
CA LEU A 416 -8.74 -10.54 -22.73
C LEU A 416 -8.15 -9.14 -22.95
N ARG A 417 -6.96 -8.85 -22.40
CA ARG A 417 -6.26 -7.56 -22.60
C ARG A 417 -5.95 -7.23 -24.06
N LYS A 418 -5.81 -8.24 -24.92
CA LYS A 418 -5.58 -8.07 -26.36
C LYS A 418 -6.87 -7.81 -27.14
N ALA A 419 -8.03 -7.97 -26.52
CA ALA A 419 -9.31 -7.76 -27.19
C ALA A 419 -9.60 -6.26 -27.39
N ARG A 420 -10.09 -5.91 -28.58
CA ARG A 420 -10.38 -4.52 -29.01
C ARG A 420 -11.21 -3.71 -28.00
N ASN A 421 -12.13 -4.36 -27.28
CA ASN A 421 -13.07 -3.70 -26.37
C ASN A 421 -12.71 -3.88 -24.87
N TYR A 422 -11.51 -4.38 -24.56
CA TYR A 422 -11.08 -4.57 -23.17
C TYR A 422 -11.01 -3.26 -22.38
N ALA A 423 -10.43 -2.20 -22.97
CA ALA A 423 -10.33 -0.90 -22.31
C ALA A 423 -11.70 -0.34 -21.90
N ALA A 424 -12.74 -0.57 -22.71
CA ALA A 424 -14.10 -0.15 -22.38
C ALA A 424 -14.71 -0.95 -21.22
N TRP A 425 -14.31 -2.21 -21.03
CA TRP A 425 -14.69 -2.98 -19.85
C TRP A 425 -13.93 -2.51 -18.61
N GLU A 426 -12.64 -2.24 -18.75
CA GLU A 426 -11.77 -1.75 -17.66
C GLU A 426 -12.25 -0.42 -17.09
N THR A 427 -12.68 0.52 -17.96
CA THR A 427 -13.33 1.76 -17.51
C THR A 427 -14.58 1.50 -16.67
N LYS A 428 -15.46 0.56 -17.10
CA LYS A 428 -16.65 0.19 -16.32
C LYS A 428 -16.30 -0.42 -14.97
N ALA A 429 -15.28 -1.27 -14.94
CA ALA A 429 -14.81 -1.90 -13.70
C ALA A 429 -14.21 -0.86 -12.74
N ALA A 430 -13.56 0.19 -13.24
CA ALA A 430 -13.09 1.31 -12.43
C ALA A 430 -14.25 2.16 -11.87
N GLU A 431 -15.25 2.48 -12.70
CA GLU A 431 -16.47 3.19 -12.27
C GLU A 431 -17.22 2.41 -11.18
N HIS A 432 -17.30 1.08 -11.31
CA HIS A 432 -17.91 0.21 -10.31
C HIS A 432 -17.17 0.25 -8.97
N ARG A 433 -15.84 0.12 -8.99
CA ARG A 433 -15.00 0.19 -7.78
C ARG A 433 -15.13 1.53 -7.06
N ALA A 434 -15.22 2.64 -7.80
CA ALA A 434 -15.45 3.95 -7.22
C ALA A 434 -16.81 4.03 -6.50
N ARG A 435 -17.86 3.43 -7.07
CA ARG A 435 -19.20 3.39 -6.46
C ARG A 435 -19.27 2.45 -5.25
N GLU A 436 -18.57 1.33 -5.28
CA GLU A 436 -18.43 0.44 -4.11
C GLU A 436 -17.78 1.16 -2.93
N ALA A 437 -16.82 2.07 -3.18
CA ALA A 437 -16.18 2.87 -2.14
C ALA A 437 -17.11 3.92 -1.50
N GLU A 438 -18.14 4.39 -2.23
CA GLU A 438 -19.11 5.40 -1.78
C GLU A 438 -20.35 4.79 -1.06
N ARG A 439 -20.55 3.47 -1.16
CA ARG A 439 -21.60 2.58 -0.58
C ARG A 439 -23.05 3.07 -0.46
N ILE A 440 -23.94 2.43 -1.23
CA ILE A 440 -25.31 2.09 -0.84
C ILE A 440 -25.61 0.64 -1.30
N VAL A 441 -25.54 -0.31 -0.37
CA VAL A 441 -25.96 -1.73 -0.46
C VAL A 441 -25.37 -2.53 -1.63
N ASP A 442 -24.29 -3.25 -1.37
CA ASP A 442 -23.87 -4.36 -2.24
C ASP A 442 -24.82 -5.55 -1.99
N PRO A 443 -25.50 -6.12 -3.02
CA PRO A 443 -26.34 -7.28 -2.82
C PRO A 443 -25.49 -8.43 -2.31
N LYS A 444 -25.73 -8.86 -1.06
CA LYS A 444 -25.02 -10.00 -0.48
C LYS A 444 -25.28 -11.25 -1.33
N PRO A 445 -24.24 -12.02 -1.71
CA PRO A 445 -24.43 -13.27 -2.42
C PRO A 445 -25.28 -14.23 -1.58
N GLU A 446 -26.21 -14.93 -2.24
CA GLU A 446 -27.04 -15.91 -1.55
C GLU A 446 -26.21 -17.14 -1.20
N LEU A 447 -26.28 -17.59 0.05
CA LEU A 447 -25.48 -18.71 0.54
C LEU A 447 -25.68 -20.00 -0.27
N ALA A 448 -26.92 -20.28 -0.68
CA ALA A 448 -27.23 -21.45 -1.51
C ALA A 448 -26.52 -21.37 -2.87
N THR A 449 -26.49 -20.19 -3.48
CA THR A 449 -25.76 -19.96 -4.73
C THR A 449 -24.26 -20.08 -4.55
N VAL A 450 -23.71 -19.54 -3.45
CA VAL A 450 -22.27 -19.65 -3.14
C VAL A 450 -21.85 -21.12 -3.05
N ARG A 451 -22.56 -21.91 -2.26
CA ARG A 451 -22.29 -23.35 -2.10
C ARG A 451 -22.39 -24.09 -3.44
N LEU A 452 -23.40 -23.77 -4.25
CA LEU A 452 -23.54 -24.32 -5.60
C LEU A 452 -22.34 -23.95 -6.50
N ILE A 453 -21.89 -22.69 -6.51
CA ILE A 453 -20.74 -22.26 -7.32
C ILE A 453 -19.47 -23.00 -6.90
N GLU A 454 -19.20 -23.16 -5.60
CA GLU A 454 -18.03 -23.88 -5.13
C GLU A 454 -18.09 -25.38 -5.43
N PHE A 455 -19.30 -25.96 -5.39
CA PHE A 455 -19.54 -27.33 -5.85
C PHE A 455 -19.43 -27.48 -7.38
N LEU A 456 -19.75 -26.48 -8.19
CA LEU A 456 -19.62 -26.62 -9.65
C LEU A 456 -18.19 -26.31 -10.12
N PHE A 457 -17.51 -25.40 -9.42
CA PHE A 457 -16.19 -24.89 -9.77
C PHE A 457 -15.25 -25.00 -8.56
N PRO A 458 -14.68 -26.19 -8.29
CA PRO A 458 -13.94 -26.45 -7.05
C PRO A 458 -12.68 -25.60 -6.94
N ARG A 459 -12.03 -25.30 -8.09
CA ARG A 459 -10.86 -24.41 -8.16
C ARG A 459 -11.18 -22.96 -7.79
N LEU A 460 -12.45 -22.59 -7.74
CA LEU A 460 -12.90 -21.26 -7.33
C LEU A 460 -13.27 -21.20 -5.84
N ALA A 461 -13.39 -22.34 -5.15
CA ALA A 461 -13.74 -22.39 -3.72
C ALA A 461 -12.86 -21.47 -2.86
N GLY A 462 -13.48 -20.69 -1.97
CA GLY A 462 -12.85 -19.63 -1.21
C GLY A 462 -12.56 -18.36 -2.02
N ALA A 463 -13.38 -18.04 -3.03
CA ALA A 463 -13.23 -16.80 -3.81
C ALA A 463 -13.56 -15.55 -3.00
N THR A 464 -14.51 -15.65 -2.07
CA THR A 464 -15.02 -14.53 -1.26
C THR A 464 -14.11 -14.15 -0.09
N ALA A 465 -12.95 -14.80 0.04
CA ALA A 465 -11.98 -14.50 1.08
C ALA A 465 -11.05 -13.31 0.74
N LYS A 466 -11.06 -12.80 -0.50
CA LYS A 466 -10.09 -11.81 -0.99
C LYS A 466 -10.64 -11.02 -2.19
N LEU A 467 -10.61 -9.67 -2.09
CA LEU A 467 -10.15 -8.70 -3.10
C LEU A 467 -11.08 -7.50 -3.40
N ALA A 468 -10.78 -6.39 -2.71
CA ALA A 468 -10.92 -5.04 -3.26
C ALA A 468 -9.66 -4.57 -4.04
N ALA A 469 -8.67 -5.44 -4.28
CA ALA A 469 -7.32 -5.01 -4.69
C ALA A 469 -6.75 -5.66 -5.98
N SER A 470 -7.53 -6.34 -6.83
CA SER A 470 -6.99 -6.81 -8.13
C SER A 470 -8.05 -7.07 -9.19
N LEU A 471 -8.33 -6.01 -9.95
CA LEU A 471 -8.55 -6.03 -11.40
C LEU A 471 -7.72 -4.92 -12.05
#